data_AF-R1H731-F1
#
_entry.id   AF-R1H731-F1
#
_cell.length_a   1.000
_cell.length_b   1.000
_cell.length_c   1.000
_cell.angle_alpha   90.00
_cell.angle_beta   90.00
_cell.angle_gamma   90.00
#
_symmetry.space_group_name_H-M   'P 1'
#
loop_
_entity.id
_entity.type
_entity.pdbx_description
1 polymer ?
#
loop_
_entity_poly.entity_id
_entity_poly.type
_entity_poly.pdbx_seq_one_letter_code
_entity_poly.pdbx_strand_id
1 'polypeptide(L)'
;NGCMQDIHWTDGSFGYFPSYTLGAMYAAQLRFALERCLGESLGSLVTQGRLAEVFGWLQQNLWQHGSAFDTDALITRATGEALNPQWLRRHLEQRYLR
;
A
#
# COMPACT_ATOMS: atom_id res chain seq x y z
N ASN A 1 26.56 6.71 9.25
CA ASN A 1 26.18 5.65 8.29
C ASN A 1 26.87 4.36 8.68
N GLY A 2 26.17 3.50 9.42
CA GLY A 2 26.72 2.26 9.96
C GLY A 2 25.65 1.49 10.73
N CYS A 3 26.02 0.40 11.41
CA CYS A 3 25.06 -0.46 12.11
C CYS A 3 24.30 0.20 13.28
N MET A 4 24.75 1.36 13.78
CA MET A 4 24.10 2.13 14.85
C MET A 4 23.27 3.32 14.33
N GLN A 5 22.98 3.37 13.03
CA GLN A 5 22.20 4.46 12.44
C GLN A 5 20.74 4.46 12.92
N ASP A 6 20.17 3.28 13.17
CA ASP A 6 18.76 3.10 13.53
C ASP A 6 18.62 2.54 14.96
N ILE A 7 17.58 3.00 15.67
CA ILE A 7 17.35 2.68 17.09
C ILE A 7 16.72 1.29 17.32
N HIS A 8 16.11 0.69 16.29
CA HIS A 8 15.25 -0.49 16.44
C HIS A 8 15.95 -1.68 17.07
N TRP A 9 17.24 -1.90 16.77
CA TRP A 9 17.99 -3.00 17.39
C TRP A 9 18.28 -2.75 18.86
N THR A 10 18.57 -1.51 19.24
CA THR A 10 18.78 -1.15 20.66
C THR A 10 17.48 -1.17 21.48
N ASP A 11 16.34 -0.95 20.82
CA ASP A 11 15.00 -1.02 21.39
C ASP A 11 14.39 -2.44 21.35
N GLY A 12 15.14 -3.43 20.83
CA GLY A 12 14.68 -4.82 20.75
C GLY A 12 13.59 -5.08 19.70
N SER A 13 13.32 -4.13 18.82
CA SER A 13 12.33 -4.19 17.73
C SER A 13 12.78 -5.09 16.56
N PHE A 14 13.20 -6.32 16.86
CA PHE A 14 13.56 -7.32 15.85
C PHE A 14 12.32 -7.80 15.10
N GLY A 15 12.45 -7.97 13.77
CA GLY A 15 11.32 -8.27 12.89
C GLY A 15 10.48 -7.05 12.49
N TYR A 16 10.81 -5.85 12.98
CA TYR A 16 10.09 -4.62 12.63
C TYR A 16 10.43 -4.10 11.22
N PHE A 17 11.70 -4.14 10.81
CA PHE A 17 12.15 -3.58 9.53
C PHE A 17 11.40 -4.08 8.28
N PRO A 18 11.07 -5.38 8.14
CA PRO A 18 10.27 -5.85 7.01
C PRO A 18 8.94 -5.12 6.84
N SER A 19 8.35 -4.59 7.93
CA SER A 19 7.06 -3.89 7.88
C SER A 19 7.11 -2.63 7.00
N TYR A 20 8.25 -1.94 6.92
CA TYR A 20 8.41 -0.77 6.06
C TYR A 20 8.27 -1.14 4.58
N THR A 21 8.98 -2.17 4.13
CA THR A 21 8.91 -2.64 2.74
C THR A 21 7.55 -3.24 2.43
N LEU A 22 6.97 -4.01 3.36
CA LEU A 22 5.61 -4.53 3.22
C LEU A 22 4.60 -3.39 3.06
N GLY A 23 4.73 -2.31 3.83
CA GLY A 23 3.89 -1.12 3.70
C GLY A 23 3.96 -0.49 2.30
N ALA A 24 5.16 -0.36 1.73
CA ALA A 24 5.34 0.14 0.37
C ALA A 24 4.72 -0.81 -0.69
N MET A 25 4.85 -2.13 -0.51
CA MET A 25 4.25 -3.12 -1.39
C MET A 25 2.72 -3.07 -1.35
N TYR A 26 2.13 -3.06 -0.15
CA TYR A 26 0.68 -2.93 0.02
C TYR A 26 0.16 -1.64 -0.58
N ALA A 27 0.82 -0.50 -0.33
CA ALA A 27 0.41 0.79 -0.90
C ALA A 27 0.37 0.77 -2.43
N ALA A 28 1.37 0.16 -3.08
CA ALA A 28 1.39 0.02 -4.53
C ALA A 28 0.24 -0.87 -5.04
N GLN A 29 0.05 -2.06 -4.46
CA GLN A 29 -1.01 -2.98 -4.86
C GLN A 29 -2.42 -2.38 -4.64
N LEU A 30 -2.64 -1.73 -3.50
CA LEU A 30 -3.88 -1.02 -3.19
C LEU A 30 -4.15 0.12 -4.17
N ARG A 31 -3.13 0.91 -4.52
CA ARG A 31 -3.25 1.95 -5.55
C ARG A 31 -3.77 1.38 -6.86
N PHE A 32 -3.15 0.32 -7.38
CA PHE A 32 -3.56 -0.25 -8.68
C PHE A 32 -4.95 -0.89 -8.62
N ALA A 33 -5.33 -1.49 -7.48
CA ALA A 33 -6.69 -2.01 -7.28
C ALA A 33 -7.73 -0.89 -7.26
N LEU A 34 -7.44 0.22 -6.57
CA LEU A 34 -8.27 1.42 -6.54
C LEU A 34 -8.42 2.04 -7.93
N GLU A 35 -7.31 2.24 -8.66
CA GLU A 35 -7.34 2.79 -10.02
C GLU A 35 -8.17 1.93 -10.97
N ARG A 36 -8.07 0.60 -10.85
CA ARG A 36 -8.90 -0.36 -11.60
C ARG A 36 -10.38 -0.26 -11.24
N CYS A 37 -10.70 -0.08 -9.96
CA CYS A 37 -12.08 0.02 -9.48
C CYS A 37 -12.76 1.33 -9.90
N LEU A 38 -12.04 2.45 -9.82
CA LEU A 38 -12.56 3.77 -10.15
C LEU A 38 -12.44 4.12 -11.64
N GLY A 39 -11.67 3.33 -12.40
CA GLY A 39 -11.46 3.56 -13.83
C GLY A 39 -10.57 4.77 -14.15
N GLU A 40 -9.90 5.32 -13.14
CA GLU A 40 -9.11 6.55 -13.25
C GLU A 40 -7.83 6.48 -12.42
N SER A 41 -6.76 7.12 -12.91
CA SER A 41 -5.48 7.13 -12.20
C SER A 41 -5.57 7.94 -10.90
N LEU A 42 -4.86 7.52 -9.86
CA LEU A 42 -4.84 8.22 -8.57
C LEU A 42 -4.34 9.66 -8.72
N GLY A 43 -3.36 9.88 -9.60
CA GLY A 43 -2.85 11.22 -9.90
C GLY A 43 -3.92 12.14 -10.47
N SER A 44 -4.73 11.65 -11.41
CA SER A 44 -5.84 12.43 -12.00
C SER A 44 -6.91 12.78 -10.97
N LEU A 45 -7.30 11.80 -10.13
CA LEU A 45 -8.26 12.03 -9.04
C LEU A 45 -7.76 13.11 -8.07
N VAL A 46 -6.48 13.09 -7.72
CA VAL A 46 -5.84 14.09 -6.86
C VAL A 46 -5.84 15.46 -7.54
N THR A 47 -5.42 15.56 -8.80
CA THR A 47 -5.38 16.83 -9.55
C THR A 47 -6.78 17.46 -9.71
N GLN A 48 -7.81 16.64 -9.84
CA GLN A 48 -9.21 17.09 -9.93
C GLN A 48 -9.85 17.36 -8.55
N GLY A 49 -9.15 17.14 -7.44
CA GLY A 49 -9.68 17.32 -6.09
C GLY A 49 -10.68 16.23 -5.65
N ARG A 50 -10.77 15.10 -6.36
CA ARG A 50 -11.71 14.00 -6.13
C ARG A 50 -11.23 13.02 -5.04
N LEU A 51 -10.70 13.55 -3.94
CA LEU A 51 -10.17 12.75 -2.84
C LEU A 51 -11.26 11.97 -2.08
N ALA A 52 -12.50 12.46 -2.10
CA ALA A 52 -13.63 11.78 -1.46
C ALA A 52 -13.85 10.37 -2.02
N GLU A 53 -13.59 10.16 -3.31
CA GLU A 53 -13.70 8.84 -3.95
C GLU A 53 -12.57 7.90 -3.51
N VAL A 54 -11.35 8.42 -3.39
CA VAL A 54 -10.20 7.68 -2.86
C VAL A 54 -10.47 7.23 -1.43
N PHE A 55 -10.91 8.15 -0.56
CA PHE A 55 -11.24 7.83 0.82
C PHE A 55 -12.46 6.93 0.94
N GLY A 56 -13.46 7.09 0.08
CA GLY A 56 -14.61 6.20 0.01
C GLY A 56 -14.19 4.76 -0.28
N TRP A 57 -13.31 4.55 -1.27
CA TRP A 57 -12.78 3.23 -1.59
C TRP A 57 -11.96 2.65 -0.43
N LEU A 58 -11.08 3.44 0.19
CA LEU A 58 -10.27 2.99 1.34
C LEU A 58 -11.14 2.66 2.56
N GLN A 59 -12.16 3.47 2.85
CA GLN A 59 -13.10 3.21 3.93
C GLN A 59 -13.83 1.89 3.71
N GLN A 60 -14.33 1.65 2.50
CA GLN A 60 -15.10 0.46 2.16
C GLN A 60 -14.27 -0.82 2.15
N ASN A 61 -13.01 -0.76 1.72
CA ASN A 61 -12.20 -1.95 1.49
C ASN A 61 -11.16 -2.23 2.58
N LEU A 62 -10.82 -1.23 3.41
CA LEU A 62 -9.75 -1.33 4.42
C LEU A 62 -10.18 -0.81 5.79
N TRP A 63 -10.40 0.51 5.90
CA TRP A 63 -10.40 1.18 7.21
C TRP A 63 -11.55 0.72 8.11
N GLN A 64 -12.75 0.49 7.55
CA GLN A 64 -13.90 0.04 8.34
C GLN A 64 -13.73 -1.36 8.94
N HIS A 65 -12.81 -2.18 8.39
CA HIS A 65 -12.61 -3.55 8.84
C HIS A 65 -11.65 -3.67 10.02
N GLY A 66 -10.81 -2.66 10.28
CA GLY A 66 -9.82 -2.70 11.36
C GLY A 66 -9.04 -4.01 11.36
N SER A 67 -8.98 -4.69 12.52
CA SER A 67 -8.34 -6.00 12.68
C SER A 67 -9.31 -7.19 12.59
N ALA A 68 -10.46 -7.03 11.93
CA ALA A 68 -11.43 -8.13 11.75
C ALA A 68 -10.93 -9.24 10.82
N PHE A 69 -9.91 -8.95 10.00
CA PHE A 69 -9.27 -9.89 9.11
C PHE A 69 -7.76 -9.85 9.30
N ASP A 70 -7.10 -10.99 9.13
CA ASP A 70 -5.65 -11.02 8.96
C ASP A 70 -5.26 -10.29 7.68
N THR A 71 -4.02 -9.77 7.64
CA THR A 71 -3.55 -8.89 6.57
C THR A 71 -3.70 -9.50 5.18
N ASP A 72 -3.36 -10.78 5.01
CA ASP A 72 -3.45 -11.45 3.71
C ASP A 72 -4.91 -11.55 3.22
N ALA A 73 -5.83 -11.89 4.13
CA ALA A 73 -7.26 -11.95 3.82
C ALA A 73 -7.82 -10.55 3.49
N LEU A 74 -7.43 -9.52 4.25
CA LEU A 74 -7.84 -8.13 4.00
C LEU A 74 -7.37 -7.64 2.63
N ILE A 75 -6.10 -7.88 2.30
CA ILE A 75 -5.50 -7.46 1.03
C ILE A 75 -6.08 -8.24 -0.14
N THR A 76 -6.27 -9.55 0.01
CA THR A 76 -6.94 -10.36 -1.02
C THR A 76 -8.37 -9.89 -1.25
N ARG A 77 -9.12 -9.56 -0.19
CA ARG A 77 -10.48 -9.02 -0.32
C ARG A 77 -10.50 -7.66 -1.04
N ALA A 78 -9.59 -6.75 -0.68
CA ALA A 78 -9.53 -5.40 -1.23
C ALA A 78 -9.01 -5.36 -2.69
N THR A 79 -8.10 -6.28 -3.04
CA THR A 79 -7.34 -6.19 -4.31
C THR A 79 -7.58 -7.34 -5.27
N GLY A 80 -8.17 -8.45 -4.81
CA GLY A 80 -8.48 -9.64 -5.58
C GLY A 80 -7.37 -10.70 -5.61
N GLU A 81 -6.21 -10.43 -5.01
CA GLU A 81 -5.08 -11.38 -4.94
C GLU A 81 -4.26 -11.16 -3.66
N ALA A 82 -3.49 -12.19 -3.27
CA ALA A 82 -2.52 -12.08 -2.19
C ALA A 82 -1.43 -11.03 -2.50
N LEU A 83 -0.59 -10.70 -1.53
CA LEU A 83 0.48 -9.73 -1.73
C LEU A 83 1.40 -10.12 -2.90
N ASN A 84 1.53 -9.23 -3.89
CA ASN A 84 2.26 -9.49 -5.11
C ASN A 84 3.29 -8.36 -5.40
N PRO A 85 4.61 -8.66 -5.38
CA PRO A 85 5.66 -7.65 -5.56
C PRO A 85 5.66 -6.99 -6.94
N GLN A 86 4.97 -7.57 -7.94
CA GLN A 86 4.90 -7.00 -9.29
C GLN A 86 4.33 -5.57 -9.29
N TRP A 87 3.43 -5.25 -8.35
CA TRP A 87 2.80 -3.94 -8.27
C TRP A 87 3.75 -2.86 -7.79
N LEU A 88 4.60 -3.17 -6.79
CA LEU A 88 5.65 -2.25 -6.36
C LEU A 88 6.67 -2.04 -7.48
N ARG A 89 7.10 -3.11 -8.15
CA ARG A 89 7.99 -3.01 -9.31
C ARG A 89 7.40 -2.11 -10.39
N ARG A 90 6.15 -2.34 -10.78
CA ARG A 90 5.44 -1.53 -11.77
C ARG A 90 5.34 -0.06 -11.35
N HIS A 91 5.06 0.22 -10.08
CA HIS A 91 5.04 1.58 -9.55
C HIS A 91 6.40 2.28 -9.74
N LEU A 92 7.49 1.60 -9.38
CA LEU A 92 8.84 2.15 -9.51
C LEU A 92 9.24 2.35 -10.97
N GLU A 93 8.99 1.37 -11.84
CA GLU A 93 9.26 1.49 -13.28
C GLU A 93 8.48 2.65 -13.90
N GLN A 94 7.20 2.84 -13.54
CA GLN A 94 6.39 3.97 -14.00
C GLN A 94 6.91 5.33 -13.52
N ARG A 95 7.54 5.38 -12.33
CA ARG A 95 8.02 6.62 -11.74
C ARG A 95 9.41 7.03 -12.20
N TYR A 96 10.28 6.06 -12.49
CA TYR A 96 11.71 6.30 -12.68
C TYR A 96 12.25 5.94 -14.07
N LEU A 97 11.52 5.15 -14.87
CA LEU A 97 11.96 4.75 -16.21
C LEU A 97 11.12 5.37 -17.34
N ARG A 98 10.10 6.16 -16.99
CA ARG A 98 9.19 6.82 -17.93
C ARG A 98 9.19 8.32 -17.69
#